data_AF-A0A3D4LQ56-F1
#
_entry.id   AF-A0A3D4LQ56-F1
#
_cell.length_a   1.000
_cell.length_b   1.000
_cell.length_c   1.000
_cell.angle_alpha   90.00
_cell.angle_beta   90.00
_cell.angle_gamma   90.00
#
_symmetry.space_group_name_H-M   'P 1'
#
loop_
_entity.id
_entity.type
_entity.pdbx_description
1 polymer ?
#
loop_
_entity_poly.entity_id
_entity_poly.type
_entity_poly.pdbx_seq_one_letter_code
_entity_poly.pdbx_strand_id
1 'polypeptide(L)'
;QRYWGEPIPIVHCEKCGYVPLDESELPLLLPEVDSYMPTDNGESPLAAMTEWVNTTCPCCGGPAKRETDTIPQWAGSSWYFLRYTDPH
;
A
#
# COMPACT_ATOMS: atom_id res chain seq x y z
N GLN A 1 10.30 -2.33 7.65
CA GLN A 1 8.84 -2.18 7.43
C GLN A 1 8.35 -0.97 8.24
N ARG A 2 7.51 -0.10 7.68
CA ARG A 2 7.02 1.12 8.35
C ARG A 2 5.53 1.31 8.04
N TYR A 3 4.78 1.92 8.95
CA TYR A 3 3.39 2.33 8.69
C TYR A 3 3.33 3.65 7.91
N TRP A 4 4.15 4.64 8.29
CA TRP A 4 4.09 5.99 7.72
C TRP A 4 4.86 6.09 6.40
N GLY A 5 4.15 5.83 5.30
CA GLY A 5 4.61 5.99 3.92
C GLY A 5 3.49 5.67 2.94
N GLU A 6 3.66 6.00 1.67
CA GLU A 6 2.65 5.77 0.65
C GLU A 6 2.47 4.26 0.42
N PRO A 7 1.24 3.72 0.49
CA PRO A 7 0.98 2.32 0.17
C PRO A 7 1.37 1.98 -1.28
N ILE A 8 2.02 0.84 -1.48
CA ILE A 8 2.31 0.34 -2.82
C ILE A 8 1.00 -0.22 -3.41
N PRO A 9 0.50 0.29 -4.56
CA PRO A 9 -0.79 -0.09 -5.14
C PRO A 9 -0.72 -1.43 -5.88
N ILE A 10 -0.28 -2.48 -5.19
CA ILE A 10 -0.13 -3.85 -5.69
C ILE A 10 -0.83 -4.80 -4.73
N VAL A 11 -1.46 -5.85 -5.27
CA VAL A 11 -1.95 -7.00 -4.52
C VAL A 11 -1.21 -8.26 -4.94
N HIS A 12 -0.96 -9.14 -3.98
CA HIS A 12 -0.44 -10.48 -4.21
C HIS A 12 -1.61 -11.48 -4.24
N CYS A 13 -1.79 -12.14 -5.38
CA CYS A 13 -2.78 -13.19 -5.62
C CYS A 13 -2.06 -14.51 -5.89
N GLU A 14 -2.45 -15.59 -5.20
CA GLU A 14 -1.82 -16.92 -5.37
C GLU A 14 -1.92 -17.47 -6.81
N LYS A 15 -2.93 -17.05 -7.58
CA LYS A 15 -3.15 -17.49 -8.96
C LYS A 15 -2.50 -16.59 -10.00
N CYS A 16 -2.51 -15.27 -9.77
CA CYS A 16 -2.11 -14.26 -10.75
C CYS A 16 -0.74 -13.64 -10.45
N GLY A 17 -0.17 -13.89 -9.27
CA GLY A 17 1.06 -13.25 -8.81
C GLY A 17 0.81 -11.82 -8.30
N TYR A 18 1.75 -10.92 -8.58
CA TYR A 18 1.63 -9.50 -8.26
C TYR A 18 0.79 -8.79 -9.31
N VAL A 19 -0.32 -8.20 -8.88
CA VAL A 19 -1.29 -7.51 -9.75
C VAL A 19 -1.40 -6.07 -9.29
N PRO A 20 -1.23 -5.08 -10.18
CA PRO A 20 -1.46 -3.68 -9.83
C PRO A 20 -2.96 -3.42 -9.60
N LEU A 21 -3.27 -2.45 -8.75
CA LEU A 21 -4.62 -1.90 -8.66
C LEU A 21 -4.98 -1.14 -9.94
N ASP A 22 -6.28 -1.01 -10.21
CA ASP A 22 -6.75 -0.16 -11.31
C ASP A 22 -6.55 1.33 -10.94
N GLU A 23 -6.29 2.18 -11.95
CA GLU A 23 -6.08 3.61 -11.73
C GLU A 23 -7.31 4.27 -11.07
N SER A 24 -8.52 3.77 -11.36
CA SER A 24 -9.77 4.24 -10.74
C SER A 24 -9.89 3.90 -9.25
N GLU A 25 -9.08 2.99 -8.74
CA GLU A 25 -9.03 2.62 -7.31
C GLU A 25 -8.02 3.46 -6.53
N LEU A 26 -7.29 4.36 -7.19
CA LEU A 26 -6.36 5.28 -6.56
C LEU A 26 -7.09 6.54 -6.04
N PRO A 27 -6.63 7.12 -4.91
CA PRO A 27 -5.48 6.72 -4.11
C PRO A 27 -5.78 5.54 -3.17
N LEU A 28 -4.82 4.62 -3.03
CA LEU A 28 -4.87 3.63 -1.95
C LEU A 28 -4.50 4.32 -0.63
N LEU A 29 -5.50 4.53 0.23
CA LEU A 29 -5.34 5.19 1.51
C LEU A 29 -4.80 4.23 2.57
N LEU A 30 -3.93 4.74 3.45
CA LEU A 30 -3.54 4.05 4.67
C LEU A 30 -4.77 3.84 5.57
N PRO A 31 -4.88 2.68 6.24
CA PRO A 31 -5.94 2.46 7.22
C PRO A 31 -5.71 3.36 8.45
N GLU A 32 -6.77 3.83 9.09
CA GLU A 32 -6.66 4.51 10.38
C GLU A 32 -6.25 3.53 11.47
N VAL A 33 -5.37 3.96 12.38
CA VAL A 33 -4.80 3.10 13.43
C VAL A 33 -4.72 3.81 14.76
N ASP A 34 -5.03 3.08 15.83
CA ASP A 34 -4.90 3.57 17.20
C ASP A 34 -3.43 3.60 17.67
N SER A 35 -2.59 2.73 17.10
CA SER A 35 -1.17 2.61 17.45
C SER A 35 -0.30 2.38 16.22
N TYR A 36 0.75 3.20 16.11
CA TYR A 36 1.73 3.18 15.01
C TYR A 36 2.98 2.35 15.33
N MET A 37 2.99 1.68 16.49
CA MET A 37 4.17 0.95 16.97
C MET A 37 4.44 -0.28 16.10
N PRO A 38 5.71 -0.56 15.74
CA PRO A 38 6.10 -1.82 15.09
C PRO A 38 5.62 -3.02 15.91
N THR A 39 5.19 -4.08 15.22
CA THR A 39 4.92 -5.35 15.90
C THR A 39 6.22 -5.95 16.42
N ASP A 40 6.18 -6.66 17.55
CA ASP A 40 7.35 -7.31 18.15
C ASP A 40 8.06 -8.32 17.22
N ASN A 41 7.40 -8.73 16.14
CA ASN A 41 7.87 -9.72 15.17
C ASN A 41 8.61 -9.09 13.96
N GLY A 42 8.75 -7.76 13.90
CA GLY A 42 9.44 -7.08 12.80
C GLY A 42 8.64 -6.94 11.49
N GLU A 43 7.41 -7.45 11.45
CA GLU A 43 6.48 -7.25 10.34
C GLU A 43 5.92 -5.81 10.35
N SER A 44 5.48 -5.35 9.17
CA SER A 44 4.84 -4.03 9.03
C SER A 44 3.64 -3.92 9.95
N PRO A 45 3.40 -2.78 10.64
CA PRO A 45 2.16 -2.58 11.38
C PRO A 45 0.92 -2.85 10.50
N LEU A 46 1.00 -2.54 9.20
CA LEU A 46 -0.05 -2.82 8.23
C LEU A 46 -0.38 -4.31 8.11
N ALA A 47 0.59 -5.21 8.28
CA ALA A 47 0.37 -6.66 8.17
C ALA A 47 -0.60 -7.20 9.24
N ALA A 48 -0.68 -6.54 10.40
CA ALA A 48 -1.61 -6.90 11.46
C ALA A 48 -3.07 -6.46 11.16
N MET A 49 -3.27 -5.57 10.18
CA MET A 49 -4.58 -4.99 9.85
C MET A 49 -5.28 -5.85 8.81
N THR A 50 -5.75 -7.03 9.24
CA THR A 50 -6.31 -8.05 8.35
C THR A 50 -7.46 -7.55 7.48
N GLU A 51 -8.29 -6.61 7.95
CA GLU A 51 -9.36 -6.01 7.15
C GLU A 51 -8.83 -5.16 5.98
N TRP A 52 -7.71 -4.47 6.17
CA TRP A 52 -7.06 -3.70 5.12
C TRP A 52 -6.15 -4.56 4.25
N VAL A 53 -5.45 -5.55 4.82
CA VAL A 53 -4.55 -6.41 4.03
C VAL A 53 -5.33 -7.34 3.12
N ASN A 54 -6.42 -7.93 3.60
CA ASN A 54 -7.19 -8.87 2.79
C ASN A 54 -8.07 -8.11 1.80
N THR A 55 -7.96 -8.47 0.52
CA THR A 55 -8.72 -7.85 -0.56
C THR A 55 -8.98 -8.89 -1.67
N THR A 56 -9.50 -8.44 -2.80
CA THR A 56 -9.76 -9.27 -3.97
C THR A 56 -8.79 -8.93 -5.09
N CYS A 57 -8.40 -9.94 -5.86
CA CYS A 57 -7.57 -9.77 -7.04
C CYS A 57 -8.37 -9.05 -8.14
N PRO A 58 -7.92 -7.89 -8.65
CA PRO A 58 -8.64 -7.19 -9.71
C PRO A 58 -8.63 -7.95 -11.05
N CYS A 59 -7.70 -8.89 -11.25
CA CYS A 59 -7.60 -9.71 -12.46
C CYS A 59 -8.58 -10.90 -12.48
N CYS A 60 -8.76 -11.60 -11.34
CA CYS A 60 -9.53 -12.86 -11.31
C CYS A 60 -10.65 -12.90 -10.27
N GLY A 61 -10.82 -11.86 -9.46
CA GLY A 61 -11.83 -11.77 -8.38
C GLY A 61 -11.58 -12.69 -7.17
N GLY A 62 -10.52 -13.51 -7.19
CA GLY A 62 -10.16 -14.39 -6.09
C GLY A 62 -9.59 -13.63 -4.87
N PRO A 63 -9.38 -14.30 -3.73
CA PRO A 63 -8.74 -13.69 -2.57
C PRO A 63 -7.31 -13.26 -2.90
N ALA A 64 -6.92 -12.08 -2.42
CA ALA A 64 -5.60 -11.50 -2.56
C ALA A 64 -5.20 -10.73 -1.30
N LYS A 65 -3.93 -10.39 -1.17
CA LYS A 65 -3.41 -9.56 -0.08
C LYS A 65 -2.74 -8.30 -0.63
N ARG A 66 -3.03 -7.13 -0.07
CA ARG A 66 -2.33 -5.88 -0.41
C ARG A 66 -0.85 -5.98 -0.05
N GLU A 67 -0.01 -5.30 -0.81
CA GLU A 67 1.38 -5.04 -0.40
C GLU A 67 1.37 -4.23 0.91
N THR A 68 2.20 -4.67 1.86
CA THR A 68 2.25 -4.12 3.23
C THR A 68 3.49 -3.27 3.47
N ASP A 69 4.44 -3.30 2.54
CA ASP A 69 5.51 -2.33 2.47
C ASP A 69 5.01 -1.00 1.89
N THR A 70 5.59 0.08 2.40
CA THR A 70 5.33 1.44 1.95
C THR A 70 6.49 1.95 1.12
N ILE A 71 6.19 2.81 0.16
CA ILE A 71 7.21 3.50 -0.64
C ILE A 71 8.11 4.34 0.29
N PRO A 72 9.46 4.32 0.10
CA PRO A 72 10.36 5.13 0.91
C PRO A 72 10.17 6.63 0.62
N GLN A 73 10.38 7.48 1.63
CA GLN A 73 10.21 8.95 1.51
C GLN A 73 10.93 9.59 0.30
N TRP A 74 12.07 9.02 -0.11
CA TRP A 74 12.82 9.57 -1.24
C TRP A 74 12.08 9.50 -2.57
N ALA A 75 11.09 8.61 -2.69
CA ALA A 75 10.25 8.54 -3.87
C ALA A 75 9.43 9.83 -4.04
N GLY A 76 8.79 10.33 -2.98
CA GLY A 76 8.07 11.60 -3.03
C GLY A 76 9.00 12.79 -3.32
N SER A 77 10.18 12.83 -2.69
CA SER A 77 11.15 13.90 -2.94
C SER A 77 11.87 13.82 -4.29
N SER A 78 11.70 12.73 -5.05
CA SER A 78 12.34 12.59 -6.37
C SER A 78 11.66 13.42 -7.46
N TRP A 79 10.42 13.87 -7.23
CA TRP A 79 9.63 14.60 -8.22
C TRP A 79 8.83 15.78 -7.66
N TYR A 80 8.92 16.09 -6.36
CA TYR A 80 8.18 17.21 -5.76
C TYR A 80 8.41 18.56 -6.47
N PHE A 81 9.60 18.78 -7.02
CA PHE A 81 9.92 20.01 -7.78
C PHE A 81 9.14 20.12 -9.09
N LEU A 82 8.72 19.00 -9.68
CA LEU A 82 7.80 18.99 -10.82
C LEU A 82 6.38 19.31 -10.36
N ARG A 83 5.93 18.79 -9.22
CA ARG A 83 4.57 19.06 -8.71
C ARG A 83 4.35 20.54 -8.39
N TYR A 84 5.39 21.33 -8.09
CA TYR A 84 5.26 22.77 -7.90
C TYR A 84 4.76 23.52 -9.13
N THR A 85 4.99 23.01 -10.34
CA THR A 85 4.54 23.70 -11.57
C THR A 85 3.05 23.52 -11.84
N ASP A 86 2.43 22.50 -11.24
CA ASP A 86 1.00 22.20 -11.35
C ASP A 86 0.50 21.47 -10.08
N PRO A 87 0.16 22.19 -8.99
CA PRO A 87 -0.08 21.60 -7.67
C PRO A 87 -1.51 21.09 -7.47
N HIS A 88 -2.42 21.29 -8.43
CA HIS A 88 -3.84 20.95 -8.32
C HIS A 88 -4.23 19.87 -9.33
#